data_AF-A0A847GG35-F1
#
_entry.id   AF-A0A847GG35-F1
#
_cell.length_a   1.000
_cell.length_b   1.000
_cell.length_c   1.000
_cell.angle_alpha   90.00
_cell.angle_beta   90.00
_cell.angle_gamma   90.00
#
_symmetry.space_group_name_H-M   'P 1'
#
loop_
_entity.id
_entity.type
_entity.pdbx_description
1 polymer ?
#
loop_
_entity_poly.entity_id
_entity_poly.type
_entity_poly.pdbx_seq_one_letter_code
_entity_poly.pdbx_strand_id
1 'polypeptide(L)'
;MCRCRLLAVLLLSHYAHAVTLEVARMPEPAFADREISADAALPAGRTNDLRTFRLEMTFEATPSNNVQAAFGRDTAPADGSLDAGETDFVIGWECGEWFIRPQGLRERYSFSPAAPEGAVTLTAIIRVSARGVPQPPVFMDGGTAFAFPGLALTPFPDWLNPSLWTHLRVTARGADTPGESIKAVFASDGASILIR
;
A
#
# COMPACT_ATOMS: atom_id res chain seq x y z
N MET A 1 -3.66 35.03 -54.17
CA MET A 1 -3.01 33.87 -53.50
C MET A 1 -2.53 34.31 -52.12
N CYS A 2 -3.30 34.04 -51.06
CA CYS A 2 -2.93 34.35 -49.68
C CYS A 2 -2.91 33.02 -48.93
N ARG A 3 -1.71 32.54 -48.56
CA ARG A 3 -1.51 31.22 -47.95
C ARG A 3 -1.80 31.28 -46.46
N CYS A 4 -2.92 30.69 -46.04
CA CYS A 4 -3.20 30.33 -44.65
C CYS A 4 -2.12 29.37 -44.14
N ARG A 5 -1.40 29.74 -43.08
CA ARG A 5 -0.66 28.78 -42.25
C ARG A 5 -1.53 28.46 -41.04
N LEU A 6 -2.25 27.33 -41.10
CA LEU A 6 -2.84 26.72 -39.92
C LEU A 6 -1.71 26.08 -39.11
N LEU A 7 -1.42 26.65 -37.93
CA LEU A 7 -0.61 26.00 -36.91
C LEU A 7 -1.51 24.98 -36.21
N ALA A 8 -1.32 23.69 -36.48
CA ALA A 8 -1.96 22.63 -35.72
C ALA A 8 -1.21 22.47 -34.40
N VAL A 9 -1.78 23.00 -33.31
CA VAL A 9 -1.32 22.71 -31.95
C VAL A 9 -1.84 21.32 -31.58
N LEU A 10 -0.96 20.32 -31.59
CA LEU A 10 -1.22 19.00 -31.03
C LEU A 10 -1.24 19.11 -29.50
N LEU A 11 -2.44 19.26 -28.93
CA LEU A 11 -2.67 19.07 -27.51
C LEU A 11 -2.56 17.57 -27.20
N LEU A 12 -1.38 17.12 -26.79
CA LEU A 12 -1.18 15.81 -26.18
C LEU A 12 -1.87 15.82 -24.81
N SER A 13 -3.12 15.32 -24.78
CA SER A 13 -3.83 14.99 -23.55
C SER A 13 -3.00 13.97 -22.77
N HIS A 14 -2.32 14.40 -21.72
CA HIS A 14 -1.66 13.50 -20.80
C HIS A 14 -2.76 12.83 -19.98
N TYR A 15 -3.19 11.64 -20.41
CA TYR A 15 -4.07 10.80 -19.62
C TYR A 15 -3.30 10.40 -18.35
N ALA A 16 -3.71 10.95 -17.21
CA ALA A 16 -3.24 10.48 -15.93
C ALA A 16 -3.75 9.04 -15.76
N HIS A 17 -2.86 8.06 -15.95
CA HIS A 17 -3.16 6.67 -15.66
C HIS A 17 -2.85 6.38 -14.19
N ALA A 18 -3.79 5.74 -13.53
CA ALA A 18 -3.57 5.08 -12.25
C ALA A 18 -3.72 3.57 -12.47
N VAL A 19 -2.80 2.80 -11.92
CA VAL A 19 -2.85 1.34 -11.92
C VAL A 19 -3.22 0.90 -10.51
N THR A 20 -4.30 0.15 -10.39
CA THR A 20 -4.83 -0.31 -9.11
C THR A 20 -4.71 -1.83 -9.04
N LEU A 21 -4.16 -2.32 -7.92
CA LEU A 21 -4.29 -3.70 -7.49
C LEU A 21 -5.32 -3.75 -6.36
N GLU A 22 -6.47 -4.34 -6.64
CA GLU A 22 -7.40 -4.78 -5.59
C GLU A 22 -7.06 -6.23 -5.28
N VAL A 23 -6.68 -6.50 -4.02
CA VAL A 23 -6.36 -7.86 -3.62
C VAL A 23 -7.65 -8.66 -3.58
N ALA A 24 -7.65 -9.81 -4.25
CA ALA A 24 -8.79 -10.71 -4.24
C ALA A 24 -9.15 -11.07 -2.79
N ARG A 25 -10.45 -11.23 -2.52
CA ARG A 25 -10.93 -11.62 -1.21
C ARG A 25 -10.21 -12.89 -0.75
N MET A 26 -9.70 -12.86 0.47
CA MET A 26 -9.07 -14.00 1.11
C MET A 26 -10.09 -15.14 1.27
N PRO A 27 -9.69 -16.42 1.07
CA PRO A 27 -10.58 -17.54 1.32
C PRO A 27 -10.99 -17.58 2.80
N GLU A 28 -12.11 -18.23 3.10
CA GLU A 28 -12.52 -18.42 4.50
C GLU A 28 -11.51 -19.29 5.26
N PRO A 29 -11.20 -18.97 6.53
CA PRO A 29 -10.36 -19.82 7.37
C PRO A 29 -10.98 -21.19 7.54
N ALA A 30 -10.20 -22.25 7.31
CA ALA A 30 -10.63 -23.61 7.57
C ALA A 30 -10.90 -23.90 9.07
N PHE A 31 -10.35 -23.06 9.97
CA PHE A 31 -10.53 -23.13 11.42
C PHE A 31 -10.55 -21.72 12.00
N ALA A 32 -11.22 -21.53 13.14
CA ALA A 32 -11.14 -20.30 13.91
C ALA A 32 -9.67 -19.96 14.22
N ASP A 33 -9.33 -18.67 14.20
CA ASP A 33 -7.99 -18.12 14.46
C ASP A 33 -6.86 -18.58 13.52
N ARG A 34 -7.18 -19.19 12.39
CA ARG A 34 -6.15 -19.56 11.39
C ARG A 34 -5.71 -18.34 10.59
N GLU A 35 -4.39 -18.21 10.46
CA GLU A 35 -3.78 -17.24 9.55
C GLU A 35 -3.87 -17.74 8.10
N ILE A 36 -4.26 -16.83 7.21
CA ILE A 36 -4.30 -17.04 5.76
C ILE A 36 -3.43 -15.98 5.11
N SER A 37 -2.61 -16.38 4.14
CA SER A 37 -1.81 -15.45 3.33
C SER A 37 -2.05 -15.66 1.84
N ALA A 38 -1.99 -14.57 1.08
CA ALA A 38 -2.03 -14.58 -0.38
C ALA A 38 -1.01 -13.61 -0.95
N ASP A 39 -0.26 -14.07 -1.93
CA ASP A 39 0.74 -13.30 -2.66
C ASP A 39 0.13 -12.78 -3.98
N ALA A 40 0.51 -11.57 -4.37
CA ALA A 40 0.13 -10.96 -5.62
C ALA A 40 1.31 -10.19 -6.21
N ALA A 41 1.60 -10.45 -7.49
CA ALA A 41 2.51 -9.62 -8.26
C ALA A 41 1.94 -8.21 -8.43
N LEU A 42 2.77 -7.19 -8.20
CA LEU A 42 2.38 -5.82 -8.46
C LEU A 42 2.29 -5.58 -9.97
N PRO A 43 1.30 -4.81 -10.46
CA PRO A 43 1.08 -4.59 -11.89
C PRO A 43 2.32 -4.06 -12.62
N ALA A 44 2.57 -4.54 -13.85
CA ALA A 44 3.63 -4.04 -14.72
C ALA A 44 3.39 -2.57 -15.09
N GLY A 45 4.47 -1.80 -15.31
CA GLY A 45 4.40 -0.39 -15.71
C GLY A 45 3.95 0.59 -14.61
N ARG A 46 3.66 0.12 -13.38
CA ARG A 46 3.25 0.94 -12.23
C ARG A 46 4.22 2.07 -11.87
N THR A 47 5.48 1.94 -12.25
CA THR A 47 6.57 2.89 -11.93
C THR A 47 6.83 3.91 -13.03
N ASN A 48 6.29 3.74 -14.24
CA ASN A 48 6.63 4.56 -15.41
C ASN A 48 6.40 6.06 -15.16
N ASP A 49 5.31 6.41 -14.48
CA ASP A 49 4.94 7.79 -14.15
C ASP A 49 4.48 7.93 -12.69
N LEU A 50 5.03 7.11 -11.79
CA LEU A 50 4.59 7.09 -10.39
C LEU A 50 4.80 8.46 -9.73
N ARG A 51 3.73 9.00 -9.15
CA ARG A 51 3.72 10.24 -8.37
C ARG A 51 3.06 10.07 -7.01
N THR A 52 2.19 9.07 -6.89
CA THR A 52 1.57 8.70 -5.62
C THR A 52 1.44 7.19 -5.56
N PHE A 53 2.03 6.59 -4.52
CA PHE A 53 1.62 5.28 -4.04
C PHE A 53 0.64 5.48 -2.88
N ARG A 54 -0.44 4.69 -2.88
CA ARG A 54 -1.41 4.67 -1.79
C ARG A 54 -1.80 3.23 -1.48
N LEU A 55 -1.66 2.85 -0.21
CA LEU A 55 -2.25 1.65 0.36
C LEU A 55 -3.49 2.05 1.16
N GLU A 56 -4.61 1.39 0.89
CA GLU A 56 -5.84 1.46 1.68
C GLU A 56 -6.16 0.06 2.21
N MET A 57 -6.43 -0.05 3.51
CA MET A 57 -6.82 -1.28 4.18
C MET A 57 -8.02 -0.98 5.06
N THR A 58 -9.15 -1.66 4.82
CA THR A 58 -10.40 -1.49 5.58
C THR A 58 -10.88 -2.86 6.06
N PHE A 59 -11.23 -2.97 7.33
CA PHE A 59 -11.73 -4.20 7.96
C PHE A 59 -12.39 -3.87 9.31
N GLU A 60 -13.05 -4.86 9.91
CA GLU A 60 -13.56 -4.79 11.28
C GLU A 60 -12.44 -5.18 12.25
N ALA A 61 -11.89 -4.21 12.97
CA ALA A 61 -10.87 -4.45 13.98
C ALA A 61 -11.44 -5.11 15.23
N THR A 62 -10.66 -6.03 15.79
CA THR A 62 -10.91 -6.63 17.09
C THR A 62 -9.61 -6.62 17.92
N PRO A 63 -9.68 -6.86 19.23
CA PRO A 63 -8.50 -6.98 20.07
C PRO A 63 -7.65 -8.23 19.79
N SER A 64 -8.12 -9.16 18.94
CA SER A 64 -7.45 -10.45 18.67
C SER A 64 -7.06 -10.66 17.21
N ASN A 65 -7.65 -9.90 16.27
CA ASN A 65 -7.39 -10.09 14.85
C ASN A 65 -6.06 -9.50 14.38
N ASN A 66 -5.62 -9.97 13.22
CA ASN A 66 -4.46 -9.45 12.50
C ASN A 66 -4.84 -9.29 11.03
N VAL A 67 -4.54 -8.13 10.47
CA VAL A 67 -4.68 -7.84 9.04
C VAL A 67 -3.46 -7.05 8.62
N GLN A 68 -2.62 -7.61 7.74
CA GLN A 68 -1.36 -6.99 7.35
C GLN A 68 -1.08 -7.12 5.85
N ALA A 69 -0.32 -6.17 5.35
CA ALA A 69 0.23 -6.14 4.01
C ALA A 69 1.76 -6.07 4.10
N ALA A 70 2.43 -6.99 3.42
CA ALA A 70 3.88 -7.01 3.26
C ALA A 70 4.24 -6.65 1.82
N PHE A 71 5.22 -5.78 1.64
CA PHE A 71 5.75 -5.41 0.33
C PHE A 71 7.23 -5.77 0.26
N GLY A 72 7.69 -6.14 -0.92
CA GLY A 72 9.10 -6.46 -1.11
C GLY A 72 9.42 -6.90 -2.52
N ARG A 73 10.55 -7.59 -2.67
CA ARG A 73 11.09 -8.02 -3.95
C ARG A 73 11.16 -9.53 -3.99
N ASP A 74 10.34 -10.13 -4.85
CA ASP A 74 10.55 -11.49 -5.33
C ASP A 74 11.87 -11.53 -6.12
N THR A 75 12.89 -12.10 -5.50
CA THR A 75 14.27 -12.18 -5.98
C THR A 75 14.64 -13.63 -6.24
N ALA A 76 15.84 -13.92 -6.76
CA ALA A 76 16.16 -15.29 -7.17
C ALA A 76 16.16 -16.27 -5.96
N PRO A 77 15.38 -17.38 -6.01
CA PRO A 77 14.53 -17.81 -7.13
C PRO A 77 13.19 -17.05 -7.17
N ALA A 78 12.89 -16.40 -8.31
CA ALA A 78 11.65 -15.63 -8.47
C ALA A 78 10.46 -16.59 -8.62
N ASP A 79 9.93 -17.04 -7.48
CA ASP A 79 8.93 -18.10 -7.38
C ASP A 79 7.50 -17.55 -7.19
N GLY A 80 7.37 -16.22 -7.17
CA GLY A 80 6.10 -15.51 -7.05
C GLY A 80 5.56 -15.45 -5.61
N SER A 81 6.33 -15.91 -4.63
CA SER A 81 6.00 -15.83 -3.20
C SER A 81 6.89 -14.78 -2.55
N LEU A 82 6.34 -13.95 -1.66
CA LEU A 82 7.17 -13.01 -0.91
C LEU A 82 7.61 -13.60 0.42
N ASP A 83 8.84 -14.12 0.50
CA ASP A 83 9.36 -14.68 1.73
C ASP A 83 9.83 -13.60 2.75
N ALA A 84 10.27 -14.04 3.93
CA ALA A 84 10.71 -13.13 4.99
C ALA A 84 12.00 -12.37 4.65
N GLY A 85 12.88 -12.93 3.83
CA GLY A 85 14.11 -12.30 3.35
C GLY A 85 13.89 -11.30 2.21
N GLU A 86 12.79 -11.47 1.49
CA GLU A 86 12.36 -10.63 0.38
C GLU A 86 11.48 -9.46 0.78
N THR A 87 10.90 -9.53 1.98
CA THR A 87 10.02 -8.52 2.55
C THR A 87 10.79 -7.27 2.95
N ASP A 88 10.52 -6.16 2.27
CA ASP A 88 11.07 -4.84 2.59
C ASP A 88 10.37 -4.22 3.81
N PHE A 89 9.06 -4.42 3.97
CA PHE A 89 8.33 -4.06 5.20
C PHE A 89 6.98 -4.75 5.30
N VAL A 90 6.45 -4.79 6.52
CA VAL A 90 5.08 -5.19 6.82
C VAL A 90 4.37 -4.02 7.51
N ILE A 91 3.15 -3.70 7.10
CA ILE A 91 2.29 -2.73 7.78
C ILE A 91 0.90 -3.33 7.96
N GLY A 92 0.25 -3.03 9.08
CA GLY A 92 -1.08 -3.56 9.31
C GLY A 92 -1.56 -3.35 10.73
N TRP A 93 -2.52 -4.19 11.09
CA TRP A 93 -3.16 -4.24 12.38
C TRP A 93 -2.83 -5.53 13.09
N GLU A 94 -2.50 -5.44 14.37
CA GLU A 94 -2.38 -6.62 15.22
C GLU A 94 -2.86 -6.30 16.61
N CYS A 95 -3.90 -7.00 17.06
CA CYS A 95 -4.40 -7.00 18.43
C CYS A 95 -4.69 -5.60 19.01
N GLY A 96 -5.42 -4.75 18.29
CA GLY A 96 -5.80 -3.43 18.79
C GLY A 96 -4.88 -2.29 18.33
N GLU A 97 -3.79 -2.57 17.61
CA GLU A 97 -2.81 -1.56 17.24
C GLU A 97 -2.47 -1.57 15.75
N TRP A 98 -2.28 -0.39 15.18
CA TRP A 98 -1.54 -0.24 13.93
C TRP A 98 -0.07 -0.53 14.19
N PHE A 99 0.58 -1.23 13.28
CA PHE A 99 2.01 -1.48 13.34
C PHE A 99 2.68 -1.35 11.97
N ILE A 100 3.99 -1.09 12.01
CA ILE A 100 4.88 -1.22 10.86
C ILE A 100 6.18 -1.93 11.31
N ARG A 101 6.66 -2.84 10.48
CA ARG A 101 7.92 -3.57 10.65
C ARG A 101 8.82 -3.33 9.43
N PRO A 102 9.87 -2.51 9.55
CA PRO A 102 10.86 -2.35 8.49
C PRO A 102 11.71 -3.61 8.30
N GLN A 103 12.10 -3.88 7.05
CA GLN A 103 13.03 -4.92 6.64
C GLN A 103 12.69 -6.30 7.23
N GLY A 104 11.43 -6.70 7.11
CA GLY A 104 10.91 -7.96 7.65
C GLY A 104 10.54 -7.85 9.14
N LEU A 105 11.11 -8.72 9.99
CA LEU A 105 10.68 -8.92 11.38
C LEU A 105 11.63 -8.33 12.46
N ARG A 106 12.60 -7.49 12.07
CA ARG A 106 13.66 -7.04 13.00
C ARG A 106 13.20 -6.00 14.01
N GLU A 107 12.38 -5.07 13.56
CA GLU A 107 11.91 -3.95 14.37
C GLU A 107 10.39 -3.83 14.21
N ARG A 108 9.72 -3.34 15.26
CA ARG A 108 8.28 -3.07 15.25
C ARG A 108 8.04 -1.71 15.86
N TYR A 109 7.25 -0.92 15.16
CA TYR A 109 6.71 0.33 15.67
C TYR A 109 5.18 0.22 15.67
N SER A 110 4.55 0.65 16.75
CA SER A 110 3.09 0.58 16.89
C SER A 110 2.49 1.94 17.21
N PHE A 111 1.24 2.10 16.82
CA PHE A 111 0.40 3.24 17.16
C PHE A 111 -0.95 2.68 17.63
N SER A 112 -1.30 2.96 18.88
CA SER A 112 -2.58 2.57 19.45
C SER A 112 -3.62 3.63 19.08
N PRO A 113 -4.66 3.30 18.29
CA PRO A 113 -5.73 4.22 17.95
C PRO A 113 -6.61 4.52 19.17
N ALA A 114 -7.43 5.57 19.07
CA ALA A 114 -8.37 5.94 20.14
C ALA A 114 -9.51 4.92 20.30
N ALA A 115 -9.91 4.25 19.22
CA ALA A 115 -10.91 3.19 19.20
C ALA A 115 -10.26 1.91 18.65
N PRO A 116 -9.95 0.91 19.49
CA PRO A 116 -9.26 -0.30 19.07
C PRO A 116 -10.20 -1.37 18.48
N GLU A 117 -11.47 -1.05 18.24
CA GLU A 117 -12.50 -1.99 17.79
C GLU A 117 -13.46 -1.35 16.79
N GLY A 118 -14.01 -2.17 15.89
CA GLY A 118 -14.97 -1.77 14.87
C GLY A 118 -14.32 -1.43 13.53
N ALA A 119 -15.09 -0.81 12.63
CA ALA A 119 -14.62 -0.46 11.30
C ALA A 119 -13.44 0.52 11.36
N VAL A 120 -12.27 0.06 10.89
CA VAL A 120 -11.05 0.87 10.82
C VAL A 120 -10.56 0.98 9.38
N THR A 121 -9.82 2.04 9.07
CA THR A 121 -9.25 2.25 7.73
C THR A 121 -7.86 2.85 7.83
N LEU A 122 -6.84 2.06 7.48
CA LEU A 122 -5.49 2.57 7.27
C LEU A 122 -5.37 3.14 5.86
N THR A 123 -4.86 4.36 5.77
CA THR A 123 -4.37 4.93 4.51
C THR A 123 -2.89 5.30 4.66
N ALA A 124 -2.02 4.68 3.87
CA ALA A 124 -0.61 5.04 3.78
C ALA A 124 -0.31 5.65 2.41
N ILE A 125 0.23 6.87 2.38
CA ILE A 125 0.48 7.61 1.13
C ILE A 125 1.97 7.95 1.04
N ILE A 126 2.59 7.60 -0.09
CA ILE A 126 3.95 8.01 -0.44
C ILE A 126 3.87 8.84 -1.72
N ARG A 127 4.28 10.12 -1.64
CA ARG A 127 4.39 10.98 -2.82
C ARG A 127 5.77 10.83 -3.44
N VAL A 128 5.83 10.81 -4.75
CA VAL A 128 7.07 10.77 -5.53
C VAL A 128 7.13 12.04 -6.37
N SER A 129 8.20 12.81 -6.21
CA SER A 129 8.41 14.03 -6.98
C SER A 129 8.57 13.73 -8.48
N ALA A 130 8.47 14.77 -9.32
CA ALA A 130 8.71 14.64 -10.76
C ALA A 130 10.12 14.12 -11.11
N ARG A 131 11.09 14.20 -10.18
CA ARG A 131 12.45 13.65 -10.33
C ARG A 131 12.58 12.21 -9.84
N GLY A 132 11.48 11.55 -9.46
CA GLY A 132 11.50 10.20 -8.93
C GLY A 132 11.93 10.09 -7.46
N VAL A 133 12.06 11.22 -6.75
CA VAL A 133 12.45 11.23 -5.33
C VAL A 133 11.21 11.05 -4.44
N PRO A 134 11.12 9.96 -3.64
CA PRO A 134 10.05 9.76 -2.68
C PRO A 134 10.08 10.81 -1.56
N GLN A 135 8.91 11.12 -1.01
CA GLN A 135 8.71 12.00 0.15
C GLN A 135 8.25 11.16 1.35
N PRO A 136 8.51 11.60 2.59
CA PRO A 136 8.08 10.88 3.78
C PRO A 136 6.60 10.48 3.72
N PRO A 137 6.24 9.24 4.10
CA PRO A 137 4.87 8.77 4.06
C PRO A 137 3.98 9.56 5.02
N VAL A 138 2.69 9.65 4.67
CA VAL A 138 1.62 10.04 5.59
C VAL A 138 0.79 8.80 5.90
N PHE A 139 0.62 8.49 7.18
CA PHE A 139 -0.26 7.44 7.66
C PHE A 139 -1.52 8.06 8.26
N MET A 140 -2.67 7.46 7.99
CA MET A 140 -3.95 7.92 8.52
C MET A 140 -4.79 6.74 8.99
N ASP A 141 -5.53 6.96 10.06
CA ASP A 141 -6.59 6.10 10.56
C ASP A 141 -7.93 6.82 10.43
N GLY A 142 -8.85 6.29 9.61
CA GLY A 142 -10.14 6.93 9.36
C GLY A 142 -10.03 8.36 8.77
N GLY A 143 -8.89 8.69 8.16
CA GLY A 143 -8.57 10.04 7.65
C GLY A 143 -7.83 10.96 8.65
N THR A 144 -7.63 10.51 9.89
CA THR A 144 -6.84 11.23 10.89
C THR A 144 -5.38 10.81 10.79
N ALA A 145 -4.49 11.77 10.53
CA ALA A 145 -3.07 11.49 10.41
C ALA A 145 -2.46 11.03 11.74
N PHE A 146 -1.55 10.05 11.69
CA PHE A 146 -0.77 9.59 12.83
C PHE A 146 0.67 9.30 12.44
N ALA A 147 1.53 9.14 13.45
CA ALA A 147 2.92 8.73 13.27
C ALA A 147 3.21 7.50 14.14
N PHE A 148 4.09 6.63 13.66
CA PHE A 148 4.64 5.55 14.45
C PHE A 148 5.76 6.11 15.36
N PRO A 149 5.60 6.14 16.69
CA PRO A 149 6.61 6.68 17.59
C PRO A 149 7.95 5.96 17.43
N GLY A 150 9.03 6.71 17.29
CA GLY A 150 10.39 6.17 17.13
C GLY A 150 10.76 5.74 15.70
N LEU A 151 9.81 5.72 14.76
CA LEU A 151 10.11 5.41 13.36
C LEU A 151 10.80 6.61 12.68
N ALA A 152 12.04 6.40 12.24
CA ALA A 152 12.77 7.38 11.45
C ALA A 152 12.43 7.24 9.96
N LEU A 153 11.97 8.33 9.34
CA LEU A 153 11.62 8.42 7.91
C LEU A 153 12.50 9.41 7.14
N THR A 154 13.53 9.96 7.81
CA THR A 154 14.49 10.91 7.23
C THR A 154 15.91 10.47 7.60
N PRO A 155 16.80 10.26 6.63
CA PRO A 155 16.56 10.31 5.18
C PRO A 155 15.51 9.27 4.74
N PHE A 156 14.91 9.47 3.57
CA PHE A 156 13.85 8.56 3.09
C PHE A 156 14.41 7.14 2.99
N PRO A 157 13.80 6.15 3.65
CA PRO A 157 14.36 4.81 3.70
C PRO A 157 14.09 4.03 2.40
N ASP A 158 15.10 3.33 1.90
CA ASP A 158 15.00 2.55 0.66
C ASP A 158 13.93 1.45 0.71
N TRP A 159 13.70 0.88 1.90
CA TRP A 159 12.66 -0.14 2.10
C TRP A 159 11.23 0.41 1.91
N LEU A 160 11.04 1.74 1.98
CA LEU A 160 9.77 2.39 1.64
C LEU A 160 9.64 2.78 0.17
N ASN A 161 10.64 2.55 -0.68
CA ASN A 161 10.61 3.05 -2.04
C ASN A 161 9.69 2.20 -2.94
N PRO A 162 8.54 2.72 -3.40
CA PRO A 162 7.57 1.91 -4.13
C PRO A 162 8.06 1.47 -5.52
N SER A 163 9.11 2.10 -6.05
CA SER A 163 9.70 1.68 -7.32
C SER A 163 10.47 0.38 -7.23
N LEU A 164 10.83 -0.03 -6.01
CA LEU A 164 11.66 -1.20 -5.76
C LEU A 164 10.84 -2.47 -5.57
N TRP A 165 9.62 -2.39 -5.04
CA TRP A 165 8.81 -3.58 -4.73
C TRP A 165 8.28 -4.24 -5.99
N THR A 166 8.22 -5.57 -6.02
CA THR A 166 7.62 -6.36 -7.10
C THR A 166 6.37 -7.10 -6.66
N HIS A 167 6.22 -7.39 -5.37
CA HIS A 167 5.13 -8.21 -4.84
C HIS A 167 4.51 -7.61 -3.57
N LEU A 168 3.28 -8.05 -3.32
CA LEU A 168 2.49 -7.79 -2.13
C LEU A 168 2.04 -9.15 -1.56
N ARG A 169 2.22 -9.36 -0.26
CA ARG A 169 1.59 -10.43 0.48
C ARG A 169 0.57 -9.84 1.45
N VAL A 170 -0.65 -10.34 1.41
CA VAL A 170 -1.68 -10.03 2.42
C VAL A 170 -1.79 -11.20 3.37
N THR A 171 -1.91 -10.89 4.66
CA THR A 171 -2.14 -11.88 5.71
C THR A 171 -3.29 -11.45 6.60
N ALA A 172 -4.21 -12.37 6.89
CA ALA A 172 -5.35 -12.13 7.78
C ALA A 172 -5.53 -13.29 8.78
N ARG A 173 -5.93 -12.97 10.02
CA ARG A 173 -6.26 -13.91 11.10
C ARG A 173 -7.39 -13.35 11.95
N GLY A 174 -8.36 -14.19 12.33
CA GLY A 174 -9.37 -13.85 13.34
C GLY A 174 -10.48 -12.90 12.87
N ALA A 175 -10.72 -12.79 11.56
CA ALA A 175 -11.92 -12.15 11.03
C ALA A 175 -13.02 -13.21 10.87
N ASP A 176 -14.07 -13.14 11.69
CA ASP A 176 -15.18 -14.10 11.70
C ASP A 176 -15.96 -14.15 10.37
N THR A 177 -15.75 -13.17 9.48
CA THR A 177 -16.25 -13.15 8.11
C THR A 177 -15.25 -12.39 7.22
N PRO A 178 -14.89 -12.87 6.02
CA PRO A 178 -13.96 -12.17 5.13
C PRO A 178 -14.54 -10.83 4.68
N GLY A 179 -14.11 -9.75 5.34
CA GLY A 179 -14.57 -8.38 5.15
C GLY A 179 -13.43 -7.41 4.82
N GLU A 180 -12.19 -7.90 4.80
CA GLU A 180 -11.02 -7.08 4.52
C GLU A 180 -11.01 -6.62 3.07
N SER A 181 -10.85 -5.32 2.88
CA SER A 181 -10.57 -4.71 1.58
C SER A 181 -9.18 -4.11 1.62
N ILE A 182 -8.26 -4.67 0.82
CA ILE A 182 -6.90 -4.15 0.66
C ILE A 182 -6.70 -3.72 -0.79
N LYS A 183 -6.31 -2.46 -0.95
CA LYS A 183 -6.15 -1.80 -2.23
C LYS A 183 -4.81 -1.08 -2.28
N ALA A 184 -4.02 -1.39 -3.31
CA ALA A 184 -2.79 -0.67 -3.63
C ALA A 184 -2.98 0.12 -4.93
N VAL A 185 -2.79 1.43 -4.87
CA VAL A 185 -2.95 2.35 -6.00
C VAL A 185 -1.60 2.98 -6.34
N PHE A 186 -1.22 2.87 -7.61
CA PHE A 186 -0.04 3.51 -8.20
C PHE A 186 -0.53 4.53 -9.21
N ALA A 187 -0.52 5.80 -8.82
CA ALA A 187 -1.07 6.89 -9.62
C ALA A 187 0.04 7.83 -10.12
N SER A 188 -0.15 8.29 -11.37
CA SER A 188 0.44 9.54 -11.84
C SER A 188 -0.21 10.74 -11.14
N ASP A 189 0.35 11.94 -11.28
CA ASP A 189 -0.18 13.16 -10.65
C ASP A 189 -1.42 13.65 -11.44
N GLY A 190 -2.48 12.83 -11.41
CA GLY A 190 -3.82 13.19 -11.84
C GLY A 190 -4.70 13.36 -10.61
N ALA A 191 -5.54 14.40 -10.61
CA ALA A 191 -6.54 14.60 -9.57
C ALA A 191 -7.38 13.33 -9.38
N SER A 192 -7.23 12.69 -8.22
CA SER A 192 -8.07 11.56 -7.82
C SER A 192 -9.29 12.12 -7.11
N ILE A 193 -10.41 12.24 -7.84
CA ILE A 193 -11.70 12.63 -7.25
C ILE A 193 -12.35 11.35 -6.72
N LEU A 194 -12.42 11.21 -5.40
CA LEU A 194 -13.17 10.14 -4.75
C LEU A 194 -14.60 10.65 -4.53
N ILE A 195 -15.56 10.14 -5.30
CA ILE A 195 -16.99 10.35 -5.04
C ILE A 195 -17.43 9.20 -4.13
N ARG A 196 -17.99 9.53 -2.96
CA ARG A 196 -18.65 8.58 -2.05
C ARG A 196 -20.15 8.70 -2.21
#